data_AF-A0A936SNQ9-F1
#
_entry.id   AF-A0A936SNQ9-F1
#
_cell.length_a   1.000
_cell.length_b   1.000
_cell.length_c   1.000
_cell.angle_alpha   90.00
_cell.angle_beta   90.00
_cell.angle_gamma   90.00
#
_symmetry.space_group_name_H-M   'P 1'
#
loop_
_entity.id
_entity.type
_entity.pdbx_description
1 polymer ?
#
loop_
_entity_poly.entity_id
_entity_poly.type
_entity_poly.pdbx_seq_one_letter_code
_entity_poly.pdbx_strand_id
1 'polypeptide(L)'
;MSASTTSQRNRSQLRQAPPGRPPVRRVLIPALLLLMLLIAGVLGAPVLRWAYAIERAGQLIDAGMAWPTPRRFDSLPAERDRAALEQALTYLDIAAQRRPTHPHAYRLIGQVYAAEGDWLRSAEAYERALAWAPDNPQIRYEASLVYARADQVSRTAAALDLTDRFAAGRLSAPGVLIKSLFCSDRGAESCYMGRTSFRMPFAASPRGPLIAAPTIFLHSPASLSIDLTLPAEPAALRFVAGLDPAVREWASDGALLRVWVTPARGARVRAAELAIDRAAARRGWVPGWADLSPWAGQAVQLTLETDAGPAGDGTDDWYGWGDLALTSPAAAHYAALLPGLRAAELRQGLR
;
A
#
# COMPACT_ATOMS: atom_id res chain seq x y z
N MET A 1 -19.67 -14.57 119.64
CA MET A 1 -20.10 -14.16 118.28
C MET A 1 -19.25 -14.98 117.32
N SER A 2 -19.61 -16.23 117.01
CA SER A 2 -20.65 -16.65 116.04
C SER A 2 -20.32 -16.12 114.64
N ALA A 3 -20.20 -16.90 113.56
CA ALA A 3 -20.47 -18.31 113.33
C ALA A 3 -19.73 -18.82 112.07
N SER A 4 -19.66 -20.15 111.98
CA SER A 4 -19.55 -21.05 110.81
C SER A 4 -19.87 -20.45 109.41
N THR A 5 -19.42 -21.00 108.27
CA THR A 5 -19.67 -22.38 107.81
C THR A 5 -18.95 -22.67 106.49
N THR A 6 -18.54 -23.92 106.32
CA THR A 6 -18.08 -24.61 105.10
C THR A 6 -19.08 -24.55 103.93
N SER A 7 -18.61 -24.46 102.67
CA SER A 7 -19.31 -25.10 101.54
C SER A 7 -18.40 -25.42 100.36
N GLN A 8 -18.58 -26.63 99.87
CA GLN A 8 -17.93 -27.36 98.78
C GLN A 8 -18.47 -27.00 97.39
N ARG A 9 -17.69 -27.39 96.36
CA ARG A 9 -18.05 -27.68 94.96
C ARG A 9 -18.43 -26.49 94.06
N ASN A 10 -17.68 -26.28 92.97
CA ASN A 10 -18.04 -26.90 91.69
C ASN A 10 -16.91 -26.79 90.64
N ARG A 11 -16.55 -27.92 90.03
CA ARG A 11 -15.76 -27.99 88.80
C ARG A 11 -16.65 -27.53 87.64
N SER A 12 -16.38 -26.37 87.05
CA SER A 12 -16.91 -26.00 85.74
C SER A 12 -15.80 -26.15 84.69
N GLN A 13 -15.89 -27.23 83.92
CA GLN A 13 -15.14 -27.43 82.68
C GLN A 13 -15.43 -26.25 81.73
N LEU A 14 -14.41 -25.43 81.46
CA LEU A 14 -14.41 -24.49 80.34
C LEU A 14 -14.31 -25.30 79.04
N ARG A 15 -15.45 -25.70 78.47
CA ARG A 15 -15.54 -26.12 77.07
C ARG A 15 -15.23 -24.89 76.21
N GLN A 16 -14.03 -24.84 75.65
CA GLN A 16 -13.72 -23.92 74.55
C GLN A 16 -14.60 -24.29 73.36
N ALA A 17 -15.50 -23.39 72.97
CA ALA A 17 -16.25 -23.51 71.72
C ALA A 17 -15.27 -23.43 70.54
N PRO A 18 -15.42 -24.26 69.49
CA PRO A 18 -14.58 -24.15 68.30
C PRO A 18 -14.80 -22.79 67.64
N PRO A 19 -13.76 -22.15 67.09
CA PRO A 19 -13.89 -20.84 66.45
C PRO A 19 -14.91 -20.96 65.30
N GLY A 20 -16.01 -20.20 65.42
CA GLY A 20 -17.04 -20.13 64.38
C GLY A 20 -16.42 -19.68 63.07
N ARG A 21 -16.58 -20.48 62.01
CA ARG A 21 -16.17 -20.09 60.66
C ARG A 21 -16.82 -18.73 60.35
N PRO A 22 -16.06 -17.72 59.88
CA PRO A 22 -16.65 -16.42 59.56
C PRO A 22 -17.76 -16.62 58.51
N PRO A 23 -18.89 -15.88 58.60
CA PRO A 23 -20.01 -16.08 57.70
C PRO A 23 -19.53 -15.83 56.26
N VAL A 24 -19.70 -16.83 55.39
CA VAL A 24 -19.18 -16.87 54.01
C VAL A 24 -19.41 -15.55 53.25
N ARG A 25 -20.54 -14.87 53.48
CA ARG A 25 -20.88 -13.56 52.91
C ARG A 25 -19.91 -12.42 53.26
N ARG A 26 -19.26 -12.41 54.43
CA ARG A 26 -18.32 -11.34 54.86
C ARG A 26 -16.98 -11.38 54.12
N VAL A 27 -16.60 -12.51 53.53
CA VAL A 27 -15.38 -12.67 52.72
C VAL A 27 -15.68 -12.65 51.22
N LEU A 28 -16.85 -13.16 50.82
CA LEU A 28 -17.23 -13.26 49.41
C LEU A 28 -17.40 -11.88 48.74
N ILE A 29 -18.05 -10.92 49.40
CA ILE A 29 -18.29 -9.58 48.85
C ILE A 29 -16.99 -8.81 48.58
N PRO A 30 -16.04 -8.68 49.53
CA PRO A 30 -14.76 -8.00 49.25
C PRO A 30 -13.90 -8.76 48.23
N ALA A 31 -13.94 -10.09 48.21
CA ALA A 31 -13.25 -10.88 47.19
C ALA A 31 -13.82 -10.66 45.78
N LEU A 32 -15.15 -10.58 45.65
CA LEU A 32 -15.82 -10.25 44.38
C LEU A 32 -15.53 -8.81 43.93
N LEU A 33 -15.50 -7.84 44.86
CA LEU A 33 -15.10 -6.45 44.55
C LEU A 33 -13.65 -6.37 44.09
N LEU A 34 -12.73 -7.06 44.76
CA LEU A 34 -11.32 -7.13 44.35
C LEU A 34 -11.18 -7.79 42.98
N LEU A 35 -11.89 -8.89 42.73
CA LEU A 35 -11.91 -9.55 41.42
C LEU A 35 -12.47 -8.62 40.33
N MET A 36 -13.55 -7.89 40.61
CA MET A 36 -14.09 -6.89 39.67
C MET A 36 -13.10 -5.76 39.38
N LEU A 37 -12.38 -5.26 40.39
CA LEU A 37 -11.33 -4.24 40.21
C LEU A 37 -10.15 -4.78 39.39
N LEU A 38 -9.74 -6.03 39.63
CA LEU A 38 -8.69 -6.69 38.85
C LEU A 38 -9.12 -6.89 37.40
N ILE A 39 -10.35 -7.36 37.17
CA ILE A 39 -10.92 -7.51 35.82
C ILE A 39 -11.01 -6.15 35.13
N ALA A 40 -11.52 -5.12 35.80
CA ALA A 40 -11.58 -3.75 35.26
C ALA A 40 -10.18 -3.21 34.94
N GLY A 41 -9.18 -3.48 35.78
CA GLY A 41 -7.78 -3.13 35.53
C GLY A 41 -7.19 -3.84 34.31
N VAL A 42 -7.43 -5.14 34.17
CA VAL A 42 -6.96 -5.94 33.03
C VAL A 42 -7.64 -5.50 31.73
N LEU A 43 -8.95 -5.27 31.76
CA LEU A 43 -9.73 -4.82 30.60
C LEU A 43 -9.45 -3.34 30.24
N GLY A 44 -9.14 -2.50 31.23
CA GLY A 44 -8.83 -1.08 31.04
C GLY A 44 -7.38 -0.80 30.66
N ALA A 45 -6.44 -1.69 31.00
CA ALA A 45 -5.02 -1.52 30.72
C ALA A 45 -4.69 -1.28 29.22
N PRO A 46 -5.29 -2.00 28.25
CA PRO A 46 -5.10 -1.70 26.83
C PRO A 46 -5.49 -0.28 26.45
N VAL A 47 -6.61 0.24 26.99
CA VAL A 47 -7.10 1.60 26.71
C VAL A 47 -6.18 2.65 27.32
N LEU A 48 -5.73 2.45 28.56
CA LEU A 48 -4.79 3.35 29.23
C LEU A 48 -3.44 3.39 28.52
N ARG A 49 -2.91 2.23 28.11
CA ARG A 49 -1.65 2.15 27.35
C ARG A 49 -1.78 2.76 25.97
N TRP A 50 -2.93 2.58 25.32
CA TRP A 50 -3.26 3.25 24.05
C TRP A 50 -3.29 4.77 24.24
N ALA A 51 -4.00 5.28 25.25
CA ALA A 51 -4.11 6.71 25.52
C ALA A 51 -2.76 7.35 25.83
N TYR A 52 -1.94 6.70 26.67
CA TYR A 52 -0.58 7.14 26.94
C TYR A 52 0.28 7.19 25.67
N ALA A 53 0.20 6.16 24.82
CA ALA A 53 0.96 6.13 23.57
C ALA A 53 0.52 7.23 22.60
N ILE A 54 -0.79 7.47 22.47
CA ILE A 54 -1.32 8.57 21.65
C ILE A 54 -0.85 9.94 22.16
N GLU A 55 -0.89 10.17 23.48
CA GLU A 55 -0.43 11.42 24.08
C GLU A 55 1.06 11.67 23.82
N ARG A 56 1.92 10.66 24.05
CA ARG A 56 3.35 10.77 23.79
C ARG A 56 3.65 10.99 22.31
N ALA A 57 2.93 10.30 21.42
CA ALA A 57 3.02 10.52 19.99
C ALA A 57 2.61 11.95 19.62
N GLY A 58 1.52 12.48 20.18
CA GLY A 58 1.05 13.84 19.93
C GLY A 58 2.09 14.91 20.28
N GLN A 59 2.73 14.79 21.45
CA GLN A 59 3.79 15.70 21.87
C GLN A 59 5.00 15.67 20.91
N LEU A 60 5.38 14.48 20.46
CA LEU A 60 6.48 14.29 19.51
C LEU A 60 6.10 14.78 18.11
N ILE A 61 4.84 14.64 17.70
CA ILE A 61 4.28 15.20 16.47
C ILE A 61 4.33 16.73 16.50
N ASP A 62 3.88 17.35 17.58
CA ASP A 62 3.89 18.81 17.72
C ASP A 62 5.33 19.36 17.75
N ALA A 63 6.27 18.55 18.26
CA ALA A 63 7.71 18.82 18.22
C ALA A 63 8.31 18.59 16.80
N GLY A 64 7.84 17.57 16.09
CA GLY A 64 8.43 17.07 14.85
C GLY A 64 7.83 17.62 13.56
N MET A 65 6.64 18.20 13.60
CA MET A 65 5.95 18.75 12.43
C MET A 65 5.76 20.27 12.53
N ALA A 66 5.74 20.92 11.37
CA ALA A 66 5.32 22.30 11.20
C ALA A 66 4.09 22.36 10.31
N TRP A 67 3.09 23.16 10.71
CA TRP A 67 1.94 23.48 9.87
C TRP A 67 2.14 24.85 9.23
N PRO A 68 1.77 25.05 7.95
CA PRO A 68 1.76 26.36 7.32
C PRO A 68 0.95 27.39 8.13
N THR A 69 1.42 28.64 8.15
CA THR A 69 0.73 29.76 8.80
C THR A 69 0.30 30.81 7.75
N PRO A 70 -1.01 31.10 7.57
CA PRO A 70 -2.14 30.53 8.30
C PRO A 70 -2.43 29.07 7.92
N ARG A 71 -2.87 28.27 8.90
CA ARG A 71 -3.28 26.89 8.64
C ARG A 71 -4.63 26.91 7.93
N ARG A 72 -4.67 26.34 6.73
CA ARG A 72 -5.89 26.15 5.94
C ARG A 72 -6.33 24.69 6.02
N PHE A 73 -7.57 24.45 5.63
CA PHE A 73 -8.14 23.10 5.64
C PHE A 73 -7.36 22.14 4.71
N ASP A 74 -6.81 22.64 3.60
CA ASP A 74 -5.99 21.91 2.63
C ASP A 74 -4.48 21.92 2.93
N SER A 75 -4.07 22.47 4.08
CA SER A 75 -2.66 22.46 4.48
C SER A 75 -2.21 21.04 4.79
N LEU A 76 -1.05 20.66 4.28
CA LEU A 76 -0.31 19.47 4.70
C LEU A 76 0.82 19.87 5.66
N PRO A 77 1.17 19.03 6.63
CA PRO A 77 2.30 19.29 7.51
C PRO A 77 3.61 19.17 6.73
N ALA A 78 4.69 19.73 7.29
CA ALA A 78 6.06 19.54 6.83
C ALA A 78 6.93 19.06 7.99
N GLU A 79 7.94 18.25 7.68
CA GLU A 79 8.94 17.81 8.65
C GLU A 79 9.68 19.01 9.26
N ARG A 80 9.84 18.99 10.58
CA ARG A 80 10.66 19.92 11.35
C ARG A 80 11.77 19.22 12.14
N ASP A 81 11.46 18.06 12.73
CA ASP A 81 12.41 17.23 13.46
C ASP A 81 12.11 15.75 13.20
N ARG A 82 12.88 15.17 12.28
CA ARG A 82 12.78 13.76 11.90
C ARG A 82 12.94 12.80 13.06
N ALA A 83 13.86 13.06 13.99
CA ALA A 83 14.11 12.16 15.11
C ALA A 83 12.91 12.12 16.07
N ALA A 84 12.20 13.25 16.23
CA ALA A 84 10.94 13.30 16.95
C ALA A 84 9.83 12.52 16.22
N LEU A 85 9.74 12.62 14.89
CA LEU A 85 8.76 11.87 14.09
C LEU A 85 8.99 10.36 14.13
N GLU A 86 10.24 9.90 14.05
CA GLU A 86 10.58 8.47 14.17
C GLU A 86 10.18 7.91 15.55
N GLN A 87 10.39 8.69 16.62
CA GLN A 87 9.89 8.32 17.96
C GLN A 87 8.37 8.34 18.04
N ALA A 88 7.71 9.32 17.40
CA ALA A 88 6.25 9.39 17.35
C ALA A 88 5.67 8.12 16.69
N LEU A 89 6.24 7.69 15.56
CA LEU A 89 5.86 6.44 14.89
C LEU A 89 5.99 5.23 15.81
N THR A 90 7.05 5.14 16.61
CA THR A 90 7.22 4.06 17.60
C THR A 90 6.06 4.02 18.62
N TYR A 91 5.65 5.17 19.14
CA TYR A 91 4.48 5.23 20.04
C TYR A 91 3.17 4.94 19.32
N LEU A 92 2.99 5.42 18.08
CA LEU A 92 1.80 5.14 17.28
C LEU A 92 1.66 3.66 16.95
N ASP A 93 2.76 2.95 16.70
CA ASP A 93 2.76 1.50 16.51
C ASP A 93 2.32 0.76 17.78
N ILE A 94 2.80 1.19 18.95
CA ILE A 94 2.31 0.66 20.23
C ILE A 94 0.81 0.91 20.35
N ALA A 95 0.32 2.11 20.03
CA ALA A 95 -1.10 2.43 20.07
C ALA A 95 -1.90 1.52 19.11
N ALA A 96 -1.45 1.37 17.87
CA ALA A 96 -2.05 0.50 16.87
C ALA A 96 -2.10 -0.97 17.33
N GLN A 97 -1.08 -1.47 18.03
CA GLN A 97 -1.09 -2.82 18.58
C GLN A 97 -2.10 -2.99 19.73
N ARG A 98 -2.30 -1.95 20.56
CA ARG A 98 -3.27 -2.01 21.67
C ARG A 98 -4.71 -1.91 21.19
N ARG A 99 -4.96 -1.18 20.11
CA ARG A 99 -6.28 -1.05 19.48
C ARG A 99 -6.17 -1.12 17.95
N PRO A 100 -6.01 -2.33 17.39
CA PRO A 100 -5.76 -2.51 15.95
C PRO A 100 -6.94 -2.15 15.06
N THR A 101 -8.14 -2.03 15.64
CA THR A 101 -9.36 -1.63 14.93
C THR A 101 -9.69 -0.15 15.09
N HIS A 102 -8.85 0.61 15.80
CA HIS A 102 -9.12 2.02 16.06
C HIS A 102 -8.40 2.91 15.03
N PRO A 103 -9.12 3.75 14.26
CA PRO A 103 -8.56 4.44 13.10
C PRO A 103 -7.56 5.55 13.47
N HIS A 104 -7.61 6.06 14.69
CA HIS A 104 -6.87 7.26 15.10
C HIS A 104 -5.35 7.13 14.99
N ALA A 105 -4.78 5.99 15.39
CA ALA A 105 -3.33 5.78 15.30
C ALA A 105 -2.88 5.77 13.84
N TYR A 106 -3.62 5.07 12.96
CA TYR A 106 -3.33 5.02 11.53
C TYR A 106 -3.45 6.39 10.85
N ARG A 107 -4.46 7.18 11.22
CA ARG A 107 -4.58 8.57 10.75
C ARG A 107 -3.35 9.42 11.12
N LEU A 108 -2.88 9.33 12.36
CA LEU A 108 -1.68 10.06 12.81
C LEU A 108 -0.41 9.56 12.12
N ILE A 109 -0.26 8.25 11.91
CA ILE A 109 0.84 7.68 11.12
C ILE A 109 0.82 8.27 9.70
N GLY A 110 -0.36 8.37 9.09
CA GLY A 110 -0.54 9.01 7.79
C GLY A 110 -0.10 10.48 7.77
N GLN A 111 -0.40 11.24 8.82
CA GLN A 111 0.06 12.63 8.95
C GLN A 111 1.58 12.75 9.10
N VAL A 112 2.21 11.87 9.88
CA VAL A 112 3.66 11.85 10.04
C VAL A 112 4.35 11.58 8.70
N TYR A 113 3.94 10.54 7.98
CA TYR A 113 4.51 10.27 6.65
C TYR A 113 4.21 11.37 5.62
N ALA A 114 3.05 12.04 5.71
CA ALA A 114 2.76 13.19 4.87
C ALA A 114 3.73 14.36 5.14
N ALA A 115 4.15 14.56 6.40
CA ALA A 115 5.14 15.59 6.75
C ALA A 115 6.54 15.27 6.22
N GLU A 116 6.93 14.00 6.24
CA GLU A 116 8.18 13.50 5.66
C GLU A 116 8.17 13.50 4.12
N GLY A 117 7.01 13.72 3.49
CA GLY A 117 6.84 13.64 2.04
C GLY A 117 6.80 12.21 1.48
N ASP A 118 6.70 11.21 2.36
CA ASP A 118 6.47 9.81 1.98
C ASP A 118 4.97 9.58 1.75
N TRP A 119 4.50 10.01 0.58
CA TRP A 119 3.09 9.89 0.20
C TRP A 119 2.62 8.44 0.08
N LEU A 120 3.53 7.47 -0.08
CA LEU A 120 3.19 6.05 -0.23
C LEU A 120 2.78 5.49 1.12
N ARG A 121 3.68 5.57 2.11
CA ARG A 121 3.41 5.08 3.46
C ARG A 121 2.30 5.91 4.12
N SER A 122 2.20 7.19 3.77
CA SER A 122 1.08 8.02 4.16
C SER A 122 -0.25 7.46 3.62
N ALA A 123 -0.34 7.19 2.32
CA ALA A 123 -1.54 6.62 1.69
C ALA A 123 -1.91 5.27 2.31
N GLU A 124 -0.96 4.36 2.51
CA GLU A 124 -1.18 3.07 3.17
C GLU A 124 -1.77 3.22 4.58
N ALA A 125 -1.24 4.16 5.37
CA ALA A 125 -1.73 4.43 6.71
C ALA A 125 -3.16 4.99 6.69
N TYR A 126 -3.48 5.89 5.75
CA TYR A 126 -4.84 6.39 5.57
C TYR A 126 -5.81 5.30 5.10
N GLU A 127 -5.42 4.40 4.20
CA GLU A 127 -6.26 3.27 3.79
C GLU A 127 -6.55 2.33 4.98
N ARG A 128 -5.58 2.09 5.85
CA ARG A 128 -5.81 1.35 7.11
C ARG A 128 -6.77 2.08 8.05
N ALA A 129 -6.72 3.41 8.11
CA ALA A 129 -7.66 4.20 8.90
C ALA A 129 -9.08 4.12 8.31
N LEU A 130 -9.22 4.23 6.99
CA LEU A 130 -10.48 4.14 6.25
C LEU A 130 -11.11 2.75 6.34
N ALA A 131 -10.31 1.67 6.40
CA ALA A 131 -10.83 0.32 6.59
C ALA A 131 -11.67 0.16 7.88
N TRP A 132 -11.35 0.93 8.93
CA TRP A 132 -12.08 0.91 10.21
C TRP A 132 -13.09 2.05 10.36
N ALA A 133 -12.96 3.13 9.58
CA ALA A 133 -13.84 4.28 9.64
C ALA A 133 -14.09 4.85 8.23
N PRO A 134 -14.77 4.09 7.35
CA PRO A 134 -14.93 4.46 5.93
C PRO A 134 -15.74 5.74 5.73
N ASP A 135 -16.64 6.06 6.65
CA ASP A 135 -17.52 7.23 6.58
C ASP A 135 -16.96 8.45 7.34
N ASN A 136 -15.74 8.37 7.88
CA ASN A 136 -15.15 9.50 8.61
C ASN A 136 -14.72 10.61 7.63
N PRO A 137 -15.36 11.79 7.63
CA PRO A 137 -15.09 12.82 6.63
C PRO A 137 -13.68 13.41 6.78
N GLN A 138 -13.15 13.50 8.00
CA GLN A 138 -11.78 13.99 8.24
C GLN A 138 -10.74 13.08 7.59
N ILE A 139 -10.83 11.76 7.84
CA ILE A 139 -9.87 10.78 7.30
C ILE A 139 -9.96 10.75 5.77
N ARG A 140 -11.17 10.71 5.21
CA ARG A 140 -11.37 10.74 3.75
C ARG A 140 -10.78 11.99 3.12
N TYR A 141 -11.01 13.15 3.73
CA TYR A 141 -10.50 14.42 3.22
C TYR A 141 -8.97 14.49 3.30
N GLU A 142 -8.37 14.16 4.45
CA GLU A 142 -6.91 14.10 4.64
C GLU A 142 -6.25 13.12 3.66
N ALA A 143 -6.81 11.92 3.50
CA ALA A 143 -6.36 10.94 2.52
C ALA A 143 -6.42 11.49 1.08
N SER A 144 -7.49 12.23 0.74
CA SER A 144 -7.61 12.84 -0.59
C SER A 144 -6.53 13.88 -0.89
N LEU A 145 -6.01 14.58 0.13
CA LEU A 145 -4.91 15.52 -0.03
C LEU A 145 -3.59 14.78 -0.27
N VAL A 146 -3.34 13.70 0.47
CA VAL A 146 -2.17 12.84 0.30
C VAL A 146 -2.14 12.24 -1.11
N TYR A 147 -3.25 11.66 -1.55
CA TYR A 147 -3.36 11.14 -2.90
C TYR A 147 -3.20 12.24 -3.97
N ALA A 148 -3.77 13.43 -3.76
CA ALA A 148 -3.56 14.54 -4.70
C ALA A 148 -2.08 14.98 -4.77
N ARG A 149 -1.35 14.88 -3.66
CA ARG A 149 0.08 15.19 -3.62
C ARG A 149 0.93 14.10 -4.28
N ALA A 150 0.63 12.83 -4.05
CA ALA A 150 1.25 11.70 -4.76
C ALA A 150 1.03 11.80 -6.29
N ASP A 151 -0.19 12.15 -6.69
CA ASP A 151 -0.57 12.39 -8.08
C ASP A 151 0.20 13.56 -8.69
N GLN A 152 0.36 14.67 -7.96
CA GLN A 152 1.21 15.77 -8.39
C GLN A 152 2.66 15.33 -8.59
N VAL A 153 3.26 14.61 -7.63
CA VAL A 153 4.63 14.09 -7.74
C VAL A 153 4.78 13.22 -8.98
N SER A 154 3.84 12.30 -9.22
CA SER A 154 3.87 11.40 -10.37
C SER A 154 3.82 12.15 -11.71
N ARG A 155 3.05 13.24 -11.80
CA ARG A 155 2.88 14.02 -13.05
C ARG A 155 4.02 15.00 -13.32
N THR A 156 4.64 15.56 -12.28
CA THR A 156 5.65 16.63 -12.43
C THR A 156 7.08 16.11 -12.38
N ALA A 157 7.29 14.85 -12.03
CA ALA A 157 8.62 14.26 -12.02
C ALA A 157 9.24 14.28 -13.42
N ALA A 158 10.55 14.53 -13.48
CA ALA A 158 11.29 14.38 -14.73
C ALA A 158 11.14 12.95 -15.25
N ALA A 159 10.86 12.82 -16.55
CA ALA A 159 10.64 11.55 -17.21
C ALA A 159 11.40 11.52 -18.54
N LEU A 160 12.12 10.43 -18.79
CA LEU A 160 12.74 10.14 -20.07
C LEU A 160 11.90 9.09 -20.80
N ASP A 161 11.25 9.48 -21.88
CA ASP A 161 10.49 8.59 -22.74
C ASP A 161 11.42 7.57 -23.43
N LEU A 162 11.09 6.29 -23.31
CA LEU A 162 11.80 5.16 -23.90
C LEU A 162 11.03 4.52 -25.07
N THR A 163 9.84 5.01 -25.42
CA THR A 163 8.96 4.41 -26.43
C THR A 163 9.68 4.27 -27.77
N ASP A 164 10.31 5.33 -28.27
CA ASP A 164 11.05 5.28 -29.54
C ASP A 164 12.27 4.37 -29.47
N ARG A 165 12.94 4.35 -28.32
CA ARG A 165 14.12 3.52 -28.10
C ARG A 165 13.76 2.04 -28.12
N PHE A 166 12.69 1.65 -27.43
CA PHE A 166 12.14 0.30 -27.49
C PHE A 166 11.63 -0.03 -28.89
N ALA A 167 10.95 0.90 -29.57
CA ALA A 167 10.48 0.66 -30.94
C ALA A 167 11.61 0.39 -31.95
N ALA A 168 12.83 0.85 -31.68
CA ALA A 168 14.05 0.54 -32.45
C ALA A 168 14.89 -0.60 -31.83
N GLY A 169 14.38 -1.25 -30.79
CA GLY A 169 15.06 -2.31 -30.04
C GLY A 169 15.13 -3.63 -30.79
N ARG A 170 15.80 -4.61 -30.18
CA ARG A 170 15.92 -5.96 -30.70
C ARG A 170 14.68 -6.77 -30.32
N LEU A 171 13.89 -7.14 -31.31
CA LEU A 171 12.78 -8.08 -31.15
C LEU A 171 13.34 -9.51 -31.04
N SER A 172 12.75 -10.28 -30.13
CA SER A 172 12.86 -11.74 -30.08
C SER A 172 11.45 -12.29 -30.02
N ALA A 173 11.04 -12.97 -31.08
CA ALA A 173 9.71 -13.54 -31.25
C ALA A 173 9.80 -14.85 -32.04
N PRO A 174 8.78 -15.71 -31.99
CA PRO A 174 8.71 -16.88 -32.85
C PRO A 174 8.68 -16.49 -34.34
N GLY A 175 9.38 -17.26 -35.17
CA GLY A 175 9.34 -17.14 -36.63
C GLY A 175 8.06 -17.71 -37.27
N VAL A 176 6.91 -17.59 -36.61
CA VAL A 176 5.62 -18.18 -37.03
C VAL A 176 4.59 -17.08 -37.26
N LEU A 177 3.88 -17.14 -38.39
CA LEU A 177 2.85 -16.16 -38.72
C LEU A 177 1.68 -16.24 -37.73
N ILE A 178 1.22 -15.08 -37.29
CA ILE A 178 0.04 -14.94 -36.42
C ILE A 178 -0.93 -13.93 -37.02
N LYS A 179 -2.17 -13.93 -36.53
CA LYS A 179 -3.15 -12.89 -36.85
C LYS A 179 -2.71 -11.59 -36.21
N SER A 180 -2.18 -10.66 -37.00
CA SER A 180 -1.71 -9.35 -36.54
C SER A 180 -1.77 -8.31 -37.66
N LEU A 181 -1.99 -7.05 -37.29
CA LEU A 181 -1.93 -5.91 -38.21
C LEU A 181 -0.51 -5.50 -38.59
N PHE A 182 0.50 -6.06 -37.92
CA PHE A 182 1.91 -5.65 -38.06
C PHE A 182 2.77 -6.61 -38.88
N CYS A 183 2.17 -7.70 -39.37
CA CYS A 183 2.85 -8.61 -40.30
C CYS A 183 3.34 -7.85 -41.53
N SER A 184 4.60 -8.07 -41.90
CA SER A 184 5.25 -7.47 -43.06
C SER A 184 6.08 -8.50 -43.84
N ASP A 185 6.60 -8.08 -44.99
CA ASP A 185 7.51 -8.85 -45.84
C ASP A 185 8.88 -9.12 -45.20
N ARG A 186 9.18 -8.48 -44.06
CA ARG A 186 10.41 -8.68 -43.27
C ARG A 186 10.45 -9.99 -42.46
N GLY A 187 9.46 -10.85 -42.63
CA GLY A 187 9.39 -12.15 -41.99
C GLY A 187 8.36 -12.23 -40.86
N ALA A 188 8.08 -13.45 -40.42
CA ALA A 188 6.98 -13.74 -39.50
C ALA A 188 7.12 -13.07 -38.11
N GLU A 189 8.35 -12.83 -37.65
CA GLU A 189 8.60 -12.10 -36.40
C GLU A 189 7.99 -10.69 -36.40
N SER A 190 7.89 -10.05 -37.57
CA SER A 190 7.27 -8.71 -37.69
C SER A 190 5.81 -8.67 -37.25
N CYS A 191 5.10 -9.80 -37.29
CA CYS A 191 3.73 -9.89 -36.79
C CYS A 191 3.62 -9.63 -35.28
N TYR A 192 4.69 -9.81 -34.50
CA TYR A 192 4.62 -9.75 -33.04
C TYR A 192 4.84 -8.35 -32.49
N MET A 193 5.27 -7.38 -33.29
CA MET A 193 5.64 -6.07 -32.81
C MET A 193 5.21 -4.97 -33.75
N GLY A 194 4.69 -3.88 -33.19
CA GLY A 194 4.27 -2.73 -33.99
C GLY A 194 4.15 -1.44 -33.19
N ARG A 195 4.27 -0.30 -33.88
CA ARG A 195 3.97 1.01 -33.30
C ARG A 195 2.50 1.34 -33.55
N THR A 196 1.79 1.75 -32.51
CA THR A 196 0.38 2.12 -32.57
C THR A 196 0.04 3.12 -31.46
N SER A 197 -1.24 3.41 -31.28
CA SER A 197 -1.75 4.11 -30.11
C SER A 197 -3.06 3.49 -29.66
N PHE A 198 -3.12 3.13 -28.39
CA PHE A 198 -4.37 2.69 -27.78
C PHE A 198 -5.02 3.84 -27.01
N ARG A 199 -6.35 3.91 -27.08
CA ARG A 199 -7.17 4.87 -26.35
C ARG A 199 -8.23 4.13 -25.54
N MET A 200 -8.03 4.06 -24.23
CA MET A 200 -8.91 3.33 -23.32
C MET A 200 -8.83 3.91 -21.90
N PRO A 201 -9.82 3.65 -21.02
CA PRO A 201 -9.74 4.10 -19.65
C PRO A 201 -8.75 3.23 -18.86
N PHE A 202 -8.50 3.58 -17.59
CA PHE A 202 -7.83 2.64 -16.68
C PHE A 202 -8.78 1.51 -16.28
N ALA A 203 -8.24 0.30 -16.14
CA ALA A 203 -9.01 -0.87 -15.73
C ALA A 203 -9.64 -0.72 -14.33
N ALA A 204 -9.06 0.11 -13.48
CA ALA A 204 -9.59 0.47 -12.15
C ALA A 204 -10.78 1.44 -12.23
N SER A 205 -10.93 2.19 -13.31
CA SER A 205 -12.04 3.12 -13.52
C SER A 205 -12.57 3.01 -14.97
N PRO A 206 -13.32 1.95 -15.30
CA PRO A 206 -13.73 1.65 -16.69
C PRO A 206 -14.69 2.68 -17.30
N ARG A 207 -15.34 3.49 -16.45
CA ARG A 207 -16.20 4.62 -16.84
C ARG A 207 -15.50 5.97 -16.74
N GLY A 208 -14.20 5.95 -16.43
CA GLY A 208 -13.35 7.13 -16.34
C GLY A 208 -12.97 7.71 -17.70
N PRO A 209 -12.13 8.75 -17.72
CA PRO A 209 -11.65 9.36 -18.96
C PRO A 209 -10.83 8.37 -19.78
N LEU A 210 -10.95 8.46 -21.10
CA LEU A 210 -10.13 7.69 -22.04
C LEU A 210 -8.72 8.32 -22.11
N ILE A 211 -7.71 7.51 -21.83
CA ILE A 211 -6.30 7.89 -21.91
C ILE A 211 -5.72 7.32 -23.19
N ALA A 212 -5.20 8.20 -24.05
CA ALA A 212 -4.46 7.82 -25.23
C ALA A 212 -2.97 7.75 -24.89
N ALA A 213 -2.31 6.66 -25.26
CA ALA A 213 -0.87 6.51 -25.11
C ALA A 213 -0.27 6.06 -26.47
N PRO A 214 0.91 6.58 -26.86
CA PRO A 214 1.77 5.88 -27.79
C PRO A 214 2.04 4.47 -27.26
N THR A 215 1.96 3.46 -28.12
CA THR A 215 1.96 2.07 -27.70
C THR A 215 2.87 1.24 -28.59
N ILE A 216 3.69 0.42 -27.97
CA ILE A 216 4.39 -0.68 -28.64
C ILE A 216 3.51 -1.91 -28.45
N PHE A 217 2.83 -2.31 -29.52
CA PHE A 217 2.21 -3.62 -29.60
C PHE A 217 3.29 -4.69 -29.49
N LEU A 218 3.07 -5.67 -28.62
CA LEU A 218 3.98 -6.79 -28.41
C LEU A 218 3.15 -8.05 -28.09
N HIS A 219 2.89 -8.87 -29.12
CA HIS A 219 2.09 -10.09 -29.03
C HIS A 219 2.83 -11.20 -28.27
N SER A 220 2.12 -11.99 -27.47
CA SER A 220 2.70 -13.13 -26.77
C SER A 220 3.04 -14.33 -27.69
N PRO A 221 4.10 -15.10 -27.43
CA PRO A 221 5.25 -14.75 -26.61
C PRO A 221 6.21 -13.88 -27.43
N ALA A 222 6.60 -12.72 -26.92
CA ALA A 222 7.66 -11.92 -27.53
C ALA A 222 8.35 -11.03 -26.51
N SER A 223 9.59 -10.65 -26.82
CA SER A 223 10.35 -9.71 -26.01
C SER A 223 11.06 -8.68 -26.86
N LEU A 224 11.25 -7.49 -26.29
CA LEU A 224 11.89 -6.36 -26.91
C LEU A 224 12.99 -5.82 -26.00
N SER A 225 14.22 -5.89 -26.48
CA SER A 225 15.41 -5.52 -25.70
C SER A 225 16.07 -4.25 -26.23
N ILE A 226 16.49 -3.39 -25.31
CA ILE A 226 17.32 -2.22 -25.61
C ILE A 226 18.56 -2.23 -24.71
N ASP A 227 19.68 -1.79 -25.26
CA ASP A 227 20.89 -1.53 -24.47
C ASP A 227 20.91 -0.04 -24.08
N LEU A 228 21.08 0.26 -22.79
CA LEU A 228 21.15 1.64 -22.27
C LEU A 228 22.01 1.76 -21.01
N THR A 229 22.62 2.92 -20.84
CA THR A 229 23.16 3.34 -19.54
C THR A 229 22.02 3.97 -18.75
N LEU A 230 21.67 3.37 -17.62
CA LEU A 230 20.72 3.98 -16.69
C LEU A 230 21.34 5.25 -16.10
N PRO A 231 20.59 6.34 -15.97
CA PRO A 231 21.10 7.54 -15.34
C PRO A 231 21.40 7.27 -13.85
N ALA A 232 22.31 8.05 -13.26
CA ALA A 232 22.59 7.96 -11.82
C ALA A 232 21.34 8.30 -10.99
N GLU A 233 20.52 9.22 -11.50
CA GLU A 233 19.11 9.45 -11.18
C GLU A 233 18.42 9.93 -12.47
N PRO A 234 17.22 9.46 -12.91
CA PRO A 234 16.19 8.66 -12.21
C PRO A 234 16.23 7.13 -12.49
N ALA A 235 15.88 6.31 -11.50
CA ALA A 235 16.07 4.85 -11.55
C ALA A 235 14.80 4.00 -11.29
N ALA A 236 13.72 4.29 -12.00
CA ALA A 236 12.60 3.35 -12.15
C ALA A 236 11.97 3.47 -13.53
N LEU A 237 11.44 2.36 -14.05
CA LEU A 237 10.61 2.37 -15.26
C LEU A 237 9.15 2.47 -14.84
N ARG A 238 8.42 3.41 -15.42
CA ARG A 238 6.96 3.50 -15.39
C ARG A 238 6.41 3.04 -16.73
N PHE A 239 5.27 2.36 -16.72
CA PHE A 239 4.55 1.96 -17.92
C PHE A 239 3.06 1.72 -17.65
N VAL A 240 2.28 1.65 -18.72
CA VAL A 240 0.94 1.06 -18.72
C VAL A 240 0.91 -0.10 -19.70
N ALA A 241 0.11 -1.11 -19.40
CA ALA A 241 -0.09 -2.26 -20.27
C ALA A 241 -1.58 -2.53 -20.45
N GLY A 242 -1.96 -3.01 -21.62
CA GLY A 242 -3.35 -3.36 -21.86
C GLY A 242 -3.58 -4.00 -23.22
N LEU A 243 -4.73 -4.65 -23.33
CA LEU A 243 -5.19 -5.31 -24.52
C LEU A 243 -5.70 -4.29 -25.54
N ASP A 244 -5.40 -4.51 -26.83
CA ASP A 244 -5.91 -3.67 -27.92
C ASP A 244 -7.44 -3.55 -27.82
N PRO A 245 -8.00 -2.33 -27.75
CA PRO A 245 -9.45 -2.12 -27.72
C PRO A 245 -10.22 -2.82 -28.85
N ALA A 246 -9.59 -3.05 -30.01
CA ALA A 246 -10.20 -3.72 -31.16
C ALA A 246 -10.50 -5.21 -30.90
N VAL A 247 -9.76 -5.86 -30.00
CA VAL A 247 -9.91 -7.29 -29.69
C VAL A 247 -10.47 -7.53 -28.28
N ARG A 248 -10.94 -6.48 -27.62
CA ARG A 248 -11.41 -6.52 -26.22
C ARG A 248 -12.40 -7.65 -25.92
N GLU A 249 -13.31 -7.93 -26.85
CA GLU A 249 -14.34 -8.96 -26.70
C GLU A 249 -13.91 -10.35 -27.19
N TRP A 250 -12.67 -10.49 -27.67
CA TRP A 250 -12.14 -11.74 -28.21
C TRP A 250 -11.70 -12.71 -27.09
N ALA A 251 -10.93 -13.74 -27.46
CA ALA A 251 -10.71 -14.91 -26.64
C ALA A 251 -9.60 -14.77 -25.58
N SER A 252 -8.78 -13.72 -25.61
CA SER A 252 -7.66 -13.50 -24.68
C SER A 252 -8.04 -13.81 -23.23
N ASP A 253 -7.18 -14.58 -22.56
CA ASP A 253 -7.32 -14.98 -21.16
C ASP A 253 -6.57 -14.05 -20.21
N GLY A 254 -5.71 -13.18 -20.74
CA GLY A 254 -4.82 -12.33 -19.97
C GLY A 254 -3.47 -12.19 -20.64
N ALA A 255 -2.51 -11.61 -19.94
CA ALA A 255 -1.11 -11.68 -20.30
C ALA A 255 -0.24 -11.53 -19.06
N LEU A 256 0.99 -12.01 -19.17
CA LEU A 256 2.02 -11.80 -18.17
C LEU A 256 3.12 -10.92 -18.74
N LEU A 257 3.17 -9.69 -18.25
CA LEU A 257 4.12 -8.69 -18.70
C LEU A 257 5.28 -8.60 -17.72
N ARG A 258 6.51 -8.70 -18.21
CA ARG A 258 7.71 -8.67 -17.35
C ARG A 258 8.72 -7.65 -17.84
N VAL A 259 9.38 -7.02 -16.88
CA VAL A 259 10.53 -6.16 -17.12
C VAL A 259 11.76 -6.88 -16.58
N TRP A 260 12.75 -7.06 -17.45
CA TRP A 260 13.99 -7.73 -17.11
C TRP A 260 15.19 -6.80 -17.31
N VAL A 261 16.15 -6.93 -16.40
CA VAL A 261 17.42 -6.21 -16.46
C VAL A 261 18.55 -7.23 -16.56
N THR A 262 19.37 -7.12 -17.60
CA THR A 262 20.60 -7.89 -17.75
C THR A 262 21.78 -6.91 -17.62
N PRO A 263 22.49 -6.91 -16.48
CA PRO A 263 23.68 -6.08 -16.31
C PRO A 263 24.80 -6.51 -17.27
N ALA A 264 25.74 -5.61 -17.58
CA ALA A 264 26.92 -5.95 -18.38
C ALA A 264 27.74 -7.11 -17.79
N ARG A 265 27.70 -7.28 -16.47
CA ARG A 265 28.27 -8.42 -15.74
C ARG A 265 27.23 -8.93 -14.75
N GLY A 266 26.63 -10.08 -15.03
CA GLY A 266 25.66 -10.69 -14.13
C GLY A 266 24.61 -11.50 -14.88
N ALA A 267 23.78 -12.19 -14.11
CA ALA A 267 22.61 -12.87 -14.65
C ALA A 267 21.48 -11.84 -14.93
N ARG A 268 20.60 -12.20 -15.86
CA ARG A 268 19.32 -11.50 -16.07
C ARG A 268 18.46 -11.58 -14.81
N VAL A 269 17.93 -10.46 -14.36
CA VAL A 269 17.08 -10.33 -13.17
C VAL A 269 15.72 -9.77 -13.56
N ARG A 270 14.64 -10.29 -12.96
CA ARG A 270 13.29 -9.75 -13.14
C ARG A 270 13.10 -8.55 -12.22
N ALA A 271 12.92 -7.37 -12.81
CA ALA A 271 12.70 -6.12 -12.07
C ALA A 271 11.20 -5.85 -11.81
N ALA A 272 10.32 -6.33 -12.70
CA ALA A 272 8.89 -6.27 -12.49
C ALA A 272 8.14 -7.41 -13.18
N GLU A 273 6.96 -7.71 -12.66
CA GLU A 273 5.98 -8.62 -13.24
C GLU A 273 4.59 -8.02 -13.03
N LEU A 274 3.81 -7.95 -14.10
CA LEU A 274 2.44 -7.47 -14.12
C LEU A 274 1.57 -8.52 -14.79
N ALA A 275 0.77 -9.21 -13.98
CA ALA A 275 -0.25 -10.12 -14.48
C ALA A 275 -1.54 -9.33 -14.77
N ILE A 276 -2.03 -9.45 -16.00
CA ILE A 276 -3.32 -8.92 -16.41
C ILE A 276 -4.23 -10.11 -16.66
N ASP A 277 -5.29 -10.26 -15.86
CA ASP A 277 -6.33 -11.25 -16.14
C ASP A 277 -7.31 -10.76 -17.21
N ARG A 278 -8.10 -11.68 -17.77
CA ARG A 278 -9.15 -11.37 -18.75
C ARG A 278 -10.09 -10.24 -18.31
N ALA A 279 -10.43 -10.17 -17.03
CA ALA A 279 -11.36 -9.17 -16.53
C ALA A 279 -10.74 -7.76 -16.56
N ALA A 280 -9.47 -7.63 -16.16
CA ALA A 280 -8.72 -6.39 -16.22
C ALA A 280 -8.42 -5.98 -17.67
N ALA A 281 -8.03 -6.93 -18.53
CA ALA A 281 -7.78 -6.72 -19.96
C ALA A 281 -8.99 -6.08 -20.66
N ARG A 282 -10.21 -6.51 -20.31
CA ARG A 282 -11.45 -5.96 -20.85
C ARG A 282 -11.77 -4.54 -20.38
N ARG A 283 -11.25 -4.13 -19.21
CA ARG A 283 -11.55 -2.84 -18.59
C ARG A 283 -10.63 -1.72 -19.05
N GLY A 284 -9.39 -2.02 -19.45
CA GLY A 284 -8.49 -1.05 -20.08
C GLY A 284 -7.06 -1.10 -19.56
N TRP A 285 -6.41 0.06 -19.45
CA TRP A 285 -5.01 0.17 -19.03
C TRP A 285 -4.80 -0.31 -17.59
N VAL A 286 -3.78 -1.15 -17.41
CA VAL A 286 -3.26 -1.55 -16.11
C VAL A 286 -1.87 -0.92 -15.96
N PRO A 287 -1.66 -0.02 -15.00
CA PRO A 287 -0.35 0.60 -14.82
C PRO A 287 0.62 -0.38 -14.14
N GLY A 288 1.90 -0.24 -14.46
CA GLY A 288 2.98 -1.01 -13.89
C GLY A 288 4.23 -0.16 -13.70
N TRP A 289 5.16 -0.66 -12.90
CA TRP A 289 6.45 -0.03 -12.72
C TRP A 289 7.52 -1.06 -12.36
N ALA A 290 8.78 -0.71 -12.55
CA ALA A 290 9.94 -1.51 -12.16
C ALA A 290 10.94 -0.66 -11.41
N ASP A 291 11.38 -1.10 -10.23
CA ASP A 291 12.49 -0.47 -9.53
C ASP A 291 13.80 -0.84 -10.23
N LEU A 292 14.50 0.18 -10.74
CA LEU A 292 15.78 0.03 -11.42
C LEU A 292 16.94 0.61 -10.60
N SER A 293 16.66 1.08 -9.37
CA SER A 293 17.64 1.67 -8.45
C SER A 293 18.87 0.78 -8.23
N PRO A 294 18.76 -0.56 -8.14
CA PRO A 294 19.94 -1.43 -7.99
C PRO A 294 20.97 -1.32 -9.12
N TRP A 295 20.58 -0.79 -10.29
CA TRP A 295 21.43 -0.65 -11.48
C TRP A 295 21.63 0.81 -11.91
N ALA A 296 21.30 1.78 -11.04
CA ALA A 296 21.51 3.20 -11.33
C ALA A 296 22.96 3.49 -11.75
N GLY A 297 23.13 4.30 -12.80
CA GLY A 297 24.45 4.62 -13.37
C GLY A 297 25.12 3.50 -14.17
N GLN A 298 24.52 2.30 -14.28
CA GLN A 298 25.14 1.15 -14.96
C GLN A 298 24.64 0.99 -16.39
N ALA A 299 25.50 0.43 -17.25
CA ALA A 299 25.09 -0.08 -18.55
C ALA A 299 24.36 -1.42 -18.38
N VAL A 300 23.14 -1.48 -18.89
CA VAL A 300 22.26 -2.65 -18.81
C VAL A 300 21.58 -2.90 -20.15
N GLN A 301 21.13 -4.13 -20.35
CA GLN A 301 20.08 -4.43 -21.32
C GLN A 301 18.75 -4.51 -20.58
N LEU A 302 17.81 -3.65 -20.98
CA LEU A 302 16.45 -3.64 -20.46
C LEU A 302 15.54 -4.34 -21.47
N THR A 303 14.75 -5.30 -21.00
CA THR A 303 13.87 -6.12 -21.84
C THR A 303 12.44 -6.07 -21.35
N LEU A 304 11.52 -5.69 -22.23
CA LEU A 304 10.08 -5.86 -22.06
C LEU A 304 9.70 -7.23 -22.61
N GLU A 305 8.93 -8.00 -21.88
CA GLU A 305 8.50 -9.34 -22.29
C GLU A 305 6.99 -9.47 -22.10
N THR A 306 6.28 -9.80 -23.17
CA THR A 306 4.88 -10.21 -23.11
C THR A 306 4.83 -11.71 -23.26
N ASP A 307 4.26 -12.38 -22.27
CA ASP A 307 4.03 -13.81 -22.21
C ASP A 307 2.54 -14.09 -22.04
N ALA A 308 2.12 -15.34 -22.27
CA ALA A 308 0.71 -15.71 -22.28
C ALA A 308 0.08 -15.56 -20.88
N GLY A 309 -1.24 -15.40 -20.85
CA GLY A 309 -2.01 -15.30 -19.63
C GLY A 309 -2.02 -16.56 -18.76
N PRO A 310 -2.86 -16.58 -17.70
CA PRO A 310 -2.89 -17.67 -16.72
C PRO A 310 -3.12 -19.09 -17.29
N ALA A 311 -3.78 -19.21 -18.45
CA ALA A 311 -4.00 -20.50 -19.12
C ALA A 311 -2.84 -20.91 -20.06
N GLY A 312 -1.83 -20.05 -20.24
CA GLY A 312 -0.72 -20.30 -21.16
C GLY A 312 -1.12 -20.27 -22.63
N ASP A 313 -2.24 -19.61 -22.96
CA ASP A 313 -2.77 -19.50 -24.32
C ASP A 313 -2.57 -18.07 -24.84
N GLY A 314 -1.70 -17.91 -25.84
CA GLY A 314 -1.42 -16.61 -26.46
C GLY A 314 -2.48 -16.14 -27.48
N THR A 315 -3.62 -16.83 -27.58
CA THR A 315 -4.65 -16.51 -28.58
C THR A 315 -5.28 -15.14 -28.31
N ASP A 316 -5.27 -14.28 -29.32
CA ASP A 316 -5.81 -12.91 -29.28
C ASP A 316 -5.12 -11.99 -28.23
N ASP A 317 -3.89 -12.32 -27.81
CA ASP A 317 -3.09 -11.53 -26.86
C ASP A 317 -2.43 -10.31 -27.51
N TRP A 318 -3.27 -9.44 -28.07
CA TRP A 318 -2.88 -8.19 -28.72
C TRP A 318 -2.55 -7.12 -27.67
N TYR A 319 -1.60 -7.40 -26.79
CA TYR A 319 -1.18 -6.50 -25.72
C TYR A 319 -0.22 -5.44 -26.23
N GLY A 320 -0.27 -4.28 -25.58
CA GLY A 320 0.61 -3.16 -25.85
C GLY A 320 1.19 -2.58 -24.58
N TRP A 321 2.43 -2.10 -24.70
CA TRP A 321 3.15 -1.33 -23.70
C TRP A 321 3.06 0.15 -24.05
N GLY A 322 2.52 0.97 -23.15
CA GLY A 322 2.41 2.41 -23.29
C GLY A 322 3.11 3.16 -22.16
N ASP A 323 3.30 4.46 -22.36
CA ASP A 323 3.84 5.37 -21.35
C ASP A 323 5.17 4.89 -20.72
N LEU A 324 6.03 4.32 -21.58
CA LEU A 324 7.32 3.76 -21.23
C LEU A 324 8.30 4.88 -20.89
N ALA A 325 8.50 5.16 -19.61
CA ALA A 325 9.36 6.27 -19.20
C ALA A 325 10.23 5.94 -17.97
N LEU A 326 11.50 6.36 -18.01
CA LEU A 326 12.35 6.37 -16.82
C LEU A 326 12.04 7.60 -15.98
N THR A 327 11.79 7.40 -14.69
CA THR A 327 11.51 8.47 -13.73
C THR A 327 11.97 8.06 -12.33
N SER A 328 11.74 8.90 -11.32
CA SER A 328 12.14 8.56 -9.95
C SER A 328 11.32 7.37 -9.43
N PRO A 329 11.89 6.53 -8.55
CA PRO A 329 11.15 5.40 -7.95
C PRO A 329 9.83 5.82 -7.32
N ALA A 330 9.83 6.95 -6.59
CA ALA A 330 8.62 7.50 -5.99
C ALA A 330 7.56 7.84 -7.05
N ALA A 331 7.92 8.56 -8.12
CA ALA A 331 6.98 8.94 -9.17
C ALA A 331 6.43 7.74 -9.94
N ALA A 332 7.27 6.76 -10.26
CA ALA A 332 6.88 5.53 -10.95
C ALA A 332 5.90 4.71 -10.09
N HIS A 333 6.22 4.52 -8.81
CA HIS A 333 5.37 3.80 -7.87
C HIS A 333 4.04 4.52 -7.66
N TYR A 334 4.05 5.85 -7.45
CA TYR A 334 2.80 6.61 -7.33
C TYR A 334 1.93 6.48 -8.56
N ALA A 335 2.47 6.60 -9.77
CA ALA A 335 1.68 6.45 -10.97
C ALA A 335 0.98 5.09 -11.07
N ALA A 336 1.62 4.01 -10.59
CA ALA A 336 1.04 2.68 -10.58
C ALA A 336 -0.19 2.53 -9.66
N LEU A 337 -0.33 3.41 -8.66
CA LEU A 337 -1.46 3.40 -7.73
C LEU A 337 -2.65 4.25 -8.19
N LEU A 338 -2.53 4.95 -9.33
CA LEU A 338 -3.55 5.87 -9.86
C LEU A 338 -4.08 6.87 -8.81
N PRO A 339 -3.19 7.60 -8.11
CA PRO A 339 -3.53 8.42 -6.95
C PRO A 339 -4.54 9.52 -7.27
N GLY A 340 -4.53 10.07 -8.49
CA GLY A 340 -5.53 11.05 -8.92
C GLY A 340 -6.96 10.49 -8.94
N LEU A 341 -7.15 9.23 -9.36
CA LEU A 341 -8.45 8.57 -9.32
C LEU A 341 -8.90 8.37 -7.87
N ARG A 342 -8.00 7.86 -7.02
CA ARG A 342 -8.32 7.64 -5.60
C ARG A 342 -8.65 8.93 -4.86
N ALA A 343 -7.93 10.01 -5.13
CA ALA A 343 -8.24 11.34 -4.59
C ALA A 343 -9.65 11.82 -5.00
N ALA A 344 -10.04 11.60 -6.26
CA ALA A 344 -11.35 11.98 -6.76
C ALA A 344 -12.48 11.15 -6.10
N GLU A 345 -12.31 9.84 -5.97
CA GLU A 345 -13.25 8.95 -5.28
C GLU A 345 -13.50 9.37 -3.83
N LEU A 346 -12.41 9.65 -3.10
CA LEU A 346 -12.50 10.06 -1.69
C LEU A 346 -13.27 11.37 -1.53
N ARG A 347 -13.08 12.33 -2.44
CA ARG A 347 -13.80 13.62 -2.43
C ARG A 347 -15.27 13.49 -2.82
N GLN A 348 -15.61 12.58 -3.74
CA GLN A 348 -17.01 12.36 -4.12
C GLN A 348 -17.85 11.87 -2.94
N GLY A 349 -17.27 11.03 -2.08
CA GLY A 349 -17.96 10.55 -0.89
C GLY A 349 -17.98 11.50 0.32
N LEU A 350 -17.50 12.74 0.16
CA LEU A 350 -17.69 13.82 1.15
C LEU A 350 -18.97 14.63 0.93
N ARG A 351 -19.71 14.34 -0.16
CA ARG A 351 -20.91 15.08 -0.57
C ARG A 351 -22.17 14.62 0.14
#